data_AF-A0A971WLE9-F1
#
_entry.id   AF-A0A971WLE9-F1
#
_cell.length_a   1.000
_cell.length_b   1.000
_cell.length_c   1.000
_cell.angle_alpha   90.00
_cell.angle_beta   90.00
_cell.angle_gamma   90.00
#
_symmetry.space_group_name_H-M   'P 1'
#
loop_
_entity.id
_entity.type
_entity.pdbx_description
1 polymer ?
#
loop_
_entity_poly.entity_id
_entity_poly.type
_entity_poly.pdbx_seq_one_letter_code
_entity_poly.pdbx_strand_id
1 'polypeptide(L)' 'MDYKPHGICAFEILVEIDDDDKVQSVTFVGGCDGNHKGLAALCKGMKADEVISRLEGVTCGYKNTSCPAQLAKALRTR' A
#
# COMPACT_ATOMS: atom_id res chain seq x y z
N MET A 1 3.46 -0.43 -11.15
CA MET A 1 2.48 -1.53 -11.11
C MET A 1 1.16 -0.99 -10.61
N ASP A 2 0.06 -1.54 -11.12
CA ASP A 2 -1.30 -1.08 -10.81
C ASP A 2 -2.06 -2.23 -10.14
N TYR A 3 -2.67 -1.94 -8.99
CA TYR A 3 -3.37 -2.94 -8.20
C TYR A 3 -4.77 -2.45 -7.87
N LYS A 4 -5.78 -3.30 -8.09
CA LYS A 4 -7.16 -3.02 -7.73
C LYS A 4 -7.45 -3.59 -6.34
N PRO A 5 -7.54 -2.76 -5.30
CA PRO A 5 -7.77 -3.25 -3.94
C PRO A 5 -9.23 -3.63 -3.70
N HIS A 6 -9.44 -4.46 -2.69
CA HIS A 6 -10.76 -4.90 -2.27
C HIS A 6 -11.02 -4.61 -0.79
N GLY A 7 -12.25 -4.21 -0.46
CA GLY A 7 -12.69 -3.97 0.93
C GLY A 7 -12.24 -2.63 1.53
N ILE A 8 -11.67 -1.72 0.73
CA ILE A 8 -11.27 -0.36 1.13
C ILE A 8 -11.91 0.69 0.21
N CYS A 9 -11.81 1.97 0.57
CA CYS A 9 -12.42 3.07 -0.18
C CYS A 9 -11.62 3.49 -1.43
N ALA A 10 -10.31 3.21 -1.46
CA ALA A 10 -9.53 3.38 -2.68
C ALA A 10 -9.94 2.32 -3.70
N PHE A 11 -9.94 2.69 -4.98
CA PHE A 11 -10.28 1.77 -6.07
C PHE A 11 -9.08 1.37 -6.91
N GLU A 12 -7.92 1.99 -6.67
CA GLU A 12 -6.66 1.68 -7.34
C GLU A 12 -5.47 2.07 -6.44
N ILE A 13 -4.39 1.28 -6.52
CA ILE A 13 -3.11 1.53 -5.89
C ILE A 13 -2.03 1.44 -6.97
N LEU A 14 -1.34 2.54 -7.20
CA LEU A 14 -0.20 2.64 -8.11
C LEU A 14 1.07 2.59 -7.27
N VAL A 15 2.00 1.69 -7.59
CA VAL A 15 3.27 1.56 -6.88
C VAL A 15 4.42 1.53 -7.88
N GLU A 16 5.46 2.30 -7.58
CA GLU A 16 6.74 2.25 -8.31
C GLU A 16 7.80 1.65 -7.39
N ILE A 17 8.57 0.72 -7.93
CA ILE A 17 9.67 0.04 -7.24
C ILE A 17 10.90 0.17 -8.13
N ASP A 18 12.07 0.40 -7.53
CA ASP A 18 13.34 0.47 -8.25
C ASP A 18 14.02 -0.91 -8.41
N ASP A 19 15.16 -0.94 -9.09
CA ASP A 19 15.95 -2.15 -9.31
C ASP A 19 16.51 -2.76 -8.01
N ASP A 20 16.57 -1.97 -6.93
CA ASP A 20 16.94 -2.39 -5.59
C ASP A 20 15.73 -2.90 -4.78
N ASP A 21 14.57 -3.17 -5.40
CA ASP A 21 13.33 -3.60 -4.73
C ASP A 21 12.87 -2.63 -3.63
N LYS A 22 13.15 -1.33 -3.78
CA LYS A 22 12.69 -0.27 -2.87
C LYS A 22 11.52 0.49 -3.48
N VAL A 23 10.55 0.81 -2.63
CA VAL A 23 9.38 1.60 -3.01
C VAL A 23 9.78 3.04 -3.31
N GLN A 24 9.56 3.51 -4.53
CA GLN A 24 9.83 4.88 -4.95
C GLN A 24 8.61 5.79 -4.76
N SER A 25 7.42 5.27 -5.06
CA SER A 25 6.16 5.98 -4.87
C SER A 25 5.00 5.02 -4.63
N VAL A 26 4.00 5.50 -3.90
CA VAL A 26 2.70 4.84 -3.74
C VAL A 26 1.62 5.90 -3.91
N THR A 27 0.66 5.65 -4.79
CA THR A 27 -0.50 6.52 -4.98
C THR A 27 -1.77 5.69 -4.84
N PHE A 28 -2.64 6.10 -3.92
CA PHE A 28 -3.98 5.56 -3.82
C PHE A 28 -4.94 6.47 -4.56
N VAL A 29 -5.76 5.90 -5.45
CA VAL A 29 -6.82 6.65 -6.12
C VAL A 29 -8.14 6.46 -5.36
N GLY A 30 -8.67 7.57 -4.84
CA GLY A 30 -9.83 7.59 -3.96
C GLY A 30 -9.52 7.25 -2.49
N GLY A 31 -10.54 7.37 -1.63
CA GLY A 31 -10.43 7.15 -0.19
C GLY A 31 -9.86 8.34 0.60
N CYS A 32 -9.18 8.06 1.72
CA CYS A 32 -8.73 9.11 2.65
C CYS A 32 -7.38 9.69 2.21
N ASP A 33 -7.43 10.82 1.50
CA ASP A 33 -6.26 11.49 0.90
C ASP A 33 -5.10 11.70 1.90
N GLY A 34 -5.36 12.29 3.07
CA GLY A 34 -4.32 12.59 4.06
C GLY A 34 -3.62 11.34 4.59
N ASN A 35 -4.38 10.30 4.95
CA ASN A 35 -3.80 9.04 5.45
C ASN A 35 -3.05 8.30 4.34
N HIS A 36 -3.54 8.33 3.10
CA HIS A 36 -2.86 7.70 1.97
C HIS A 36 -1.53 8.39 1.65
N LYS A 37 -1.49 9.72 1.65
CA LYS A 37 -0.25 10.49 1.47
C LYS A 37 0.75 10.21 2.60
N GLY A 38 0.27 10.15 3.85
CA GLY A 38 1.10 9.78 4.99
C GLY A 38 1.68 8.37 4.84
N LEU A 39 0.86 7.39 4.47
CA LEU A 39 1.32 6.01 4.25
C LEU A 39 2.33 5.92 3.10
N ALA A 40 2.08 6.60 1.98
CA ALA A 40 2.99 6.65 0.85
C ALA A 40 4.35 7.26 1.24
N ALA A 41 4.34 8.37 1.98
CA ALA A 41 5.55 9.01 2.48
C ALA A 41 6.33 8.09 3.42
N LEU A 42 5.64 7.34 4.28
CA LEU A 42 6.26 6.37 5.18
C LEU A 42 6.86 5.16 4.45
N CYS A 43 6.32 4.77 3.29
CA CYS A 43 6.84 3.60 2.54
C CYS A 43 8.01 3.95 1.62
N LYS A 44 8.17 5.22 1.23
CA LYS A 44 9.19 5.66 0.28
C LYS A 44 10.60 5.32 0.77
N GLY A 45 11.39 4.69 -0.09
CA GLY A 45 12.77 4.26 0.15
C GLY A 45 12.92 2.93 0.91
N MET A 46 11.83 2.35 1.39
CA MET A 46 11.87 1.04 2.08
C MET A 46 11.86 -0.11 1.09
N LYS A 47 12.50 -1.22 1.46
CA LYS A 47 12.39 -2.49 0.73
C LYS A 47 10.94 -2.95 0.72
N ALA A 48 10.46 -3.46 -0.41
CA ALA A 48 9.08 -3.90 -0.54
C ALA A 48 8.70 -4.98 0.51
N ASP A 49 9.61 -5.89 0.84
CA ASP A 49 9.40 -6.91 1.87
C ASP A 49 9.29 -6.34 3.29
N GLU A 50 9.99 -5.25 3.60
CA GLU A 50 9.85 -4.53 4.86
C GLU A 50 8.47 -3.87 4.93
N VAL A 51 8.02 -3.23 3.85
CA VAL A 51 6.67 -2.64 3.78
C VAL A 51 5.60 -3.73 3.95
N ILE A 52 5.76 -4.87 3.30
CA ILE A 52 4.83 -6.01 3.44
C ILE A 52 4.75 -6.45 4.90
N SER A 53 5.88 -6.74 5.55
CA SER A 53 5.88 -7.26 6.93
C SER A 53 5.32 -6.27 7.95
N ARG A 54 5.52 -4.95 7.73
CA ARG A 54 4.99 -3.90 8.60
C ARG A 54 3.49 -3.67 8.45
N LEU A 55 2.96 -3.86 7.24
CA LEU A 55 1.59 -3.46 6.89
C LEU A 55 0.62 -4.63 6.75
N GLU A 56 1.13 -5.85 6.60
CA GLU A 56 0.28 -7.03 6.53
C GLU A 56 -0.52 -7.22 7.82
N GLY A 57 -1.77 -7.64 7.68
CA GLY A 57 -2.65 -7.88 8.82
C GLY A 57 -3.19 -6.62 9.50
N VAL A 58 -2.75 -5.41 9.15
CA VAL A 58 -3.37 -4.18 9.68
C VAL A 58 -4.84 -4.13 9.27
N THR A 59 -5.75 -4.07 10.23
CA THR A 59 -7.21 -4.03 10.01
C THR A 59 -7.76 -2.61 10.17
N CYS A 60 -8.98 -2.37 9.67
CA CYS A 60 -9.67 -1.09 9.80
C CYS A 60 -11.02 -1.31 10.49
N GLY A 61 -11.08 -1.05 11.80
CA GLY A 61 -12.25 -1.36 12.62
C GLY A 61 -12.58 -2.85 12.59
N TYR A 62 -13.81 -3.20 12.24
CA TYR A 62 -14.28 -4.59 12.11
C TYR A 62 -13.91 -5.26 10.78
N LYS A 63 -13.26 -4.56 9.84
CA LYS A 63 -12.90 -5.11 8.54
C LYS A 63 -11.66 -5.99 8.65
N ASN A 64 -11.66 -7.14 7.99
CA ASN A 64 -10.49 -8.03 7.85
C ASN A 64 -9.41 -7.50 6.89
N THR A 65 -9.45 -6.21 6.54
CA THR A 65 -8.50 -5.55 5.64
C THR A 65 -8.47 -4.04 5.89
N SER A 66 -7.43 -3.38 5.39
CA SER A 66 -7.25 -1.93 5.44
C SER A 66 -6.41 -1.44 4.24
N CYS A 67 -6.25 -0.12 4.08
CA CYS A 67 -5.37 0.46 3.07
C CYS A 67 -3.92 -0.06 3.15
N PRO A 68 -3.26 -0.07 4.33
CA PRO A 68 -1.93 -0.67 4.44
C PRO A 68 -1.91 -2.17 4.14
N ALA A 69 -2.91 -2.95 4.58
CA ALA A 69 -2.94 -4.37 4.27
C ALA A 69 -3.16 -4.66 2.77
N GLN A 70 -3.90 -3.79 2.05
CA GLN A 70 -4.05 -3.90 0.60
C GLN A 70 -2.78 -3.48 -0.14
N LEU A 71 -2.03 -2.51 0.38
CA LEU A 71 -0.70 -2.18 -0.15
C LEU A 71 0.28 -3.36 0.01
N ALA A 72 0.27 -4.03 1.16
CA ALA A 72 1.08 -5.24 1.35
C ALA A 72 0.70 -6.36 0.36
N LYS A 73 -0.59 -6.54 0.07
CA LYS A 73 -1.05 -7.48 -0.97
C LYS A 73 -0.58 -7.08 -2.36
N ALA A 74 -0.72 -5.80 -2.71
CA ALA A 74 -0.24 -5.26 -3.98
C ALA A 74 1.24 -5.58 -4.18
N LEU A 75 2.07 -5.28 -3.18
CA LEU A 75 3.50 -5.54 -3.21
C LEU A 75 3.83 -7.05 -3.29
N ARG A 76 3.02 -7.95 -2.74
CA ARG A 76 3.24 -9.40 -2.90
C ARG A 76 2.96 -9.91 -4.31
N THR A 77 2.06 -9.25 -5.03
CA THR A 77 1.65 -9.64 -6.39
C THR A 77 2.38 -8.83 -7.46
N ARG A 78 3.52 -8.22 -7.10
CA ARG A 78 4.34 -7.37 -7.96
C ARG A 78 4.97 -8.13 -9.12
#